data_AF-A0A3B1IFB4-F1
#
_entry.id   AF-A0A3B1IFB4-F1
#
_cell.length_a   1.000
_cell.length_b   1.000
_cell.length_c   1.000
_cell.angle_alpha   90.00
_cell.angle_beta   90.00
_cell.angle_gamma   90.00
#
_symmetry.space_group_name_H-M   'P 1'
#
loop_
_entity.id
_entity.type
_entity.pdbx_description
1 polymer ?
#
loop_
_entity_poly.entity_id
_entity_poly.type
_entity_poly.pdbx_seq_one_letter_code
_entity_poly.pdbx_strand_id
1 'polypeptide(L)'
;MATSSPCVVISDEEQGYDLDLFCIPKHYASDLERVYIPHGLILDRTERLAREILKDMGGSPHCGPLCTQRGLQVLCGPAGLHQSP
;
A
#
# COMPACT_ATOMS: atom_id res chain seq x y z
N MET A 1 -17.61 -5.36 -17.43
CA MET A 1 -16.36 -4.58 -17.58
C MET A 1 -15.95 -4.15 -16.19
N ALA A 2 -14.75 -4.51 -15.72
CA ALA A 2 -14.26 -4.03 -14.42
C ALA A 2 -14.23 -2.51 -14.47
N THR A 3 -15.07 -1.86 -13.66
CA THR A 3 -15.03 -0.40 -13.52
C THR A 3 -13.79 -0.08 -12.71
N SER A 4 -12.71 0.34 -13.36
CA SER A 4 -11.48 0.71 -12.67
C SER A 4 -11.78 1.85 -11.70
N SER A 5 -11.64 1.61 -10.41
CA SER A 5 -11.59 2.69 -9.44
C SER A 5 -10.38 3.56 -9.79
N PRO A 6 -10.54 4.88 -9.88
CA PRO A 6 -9.42 5.75 -10.27
C PRO A 6 -8.26 5.58 -9.29
N CYS A 7 -7.04 5.63 -9.82
CA CYS A 7 -5.84 5.73 -8.99
C CYS A 7 -5.88 7.04 -8.19
N VAL A 8 -5.16 7.09 -7.06
CA VAL A 8 -4.89 8.37 -6.40
C VAL A 8 -3.94 9.15 -7.30
N VAL A 9 -4.38 10.30 -7.80
CA VAL A 9 -3.57 11.18 -8.66
C VAL A 9 -2.82 12.14 -7.75
N ILE A 10 -1.50 12.09 -7.81
CA ILE A 10 -0.61 13.06 -7.16
C ILE A 10 -0.14 13.99 -8.27
N SER A 11 -0.43 15.29 -8.13
CA SER A 11 -0.03 16.28 -9.12
C SER A 11 1.49 16.51 -9.08
N ASP A 12 2.09 16.89 -10.22
CA ASP A 12 3.51 17.21 -10.30
C ASP A 12 3.90 18.44 -9.45
N GLU A 13 2.92 19.27 -9.11
CA GLU A 13 3.05 20.46 -8.25
C GLU A 13 2.87 20.16 -6.74
N GLU A 14 2.63 18.90 -6.37
CA GLU A 14 2.54 18.48 -4.97
C GLU A 14 3.90 18.70 -4.27
N GLN A 15 3.89 19.39 -3.13
CA GLN A 15 5.12 19.69 -2.38
C GLN A 15 5.39 18.69 -1.26
N GLY A 16 4.40 17.85 -0.94
CA GLY A 16 4.48 16.89 0.16
C GLY A 16 4.47 17.56 1.53
N TYR A 17 4.49 16.73 2.56
CA TYR A 17 4.33 17.13 3.95
C TYR A 17 5.68 17.32 4.64
N ASP A 18 5.73 18.27 5.57
CA ASP A 18 6.89 18.48 6.43
C ASP A 18 7.19 17.25 7.29
N LEU A 19 8.47 16.96 7.52
CA LEU A 19 8.92 15.83 8.32
C LEU A 19 8.50 15.96 9.79
N ASP A 20 8.39 17.19 10.31
CA ASP A 20 8.02 17.46 11.71
C ASP A 20 6.58 17.04 12.04
N LEU A 21 5.76 16.77 11.02
CA LEU A 21 4.40 16.24 11.17
C LEU A 21 4.38 14.72 11.40
N PHE A 22 5.52 14.04 11.30
CA PHE A 22 5.61 12.58 11.37
C PHE A 22 6.70 12.11 12.34
N CYS A 23 6.55 10.87 12.80
CA CYS A 23 7.58 10.18 13.55
C CYS A 23 8.63 9.58 12.59
N ILE A 24 9.59 10.39 12.14
CA ILE A 24 10.67 9.94 11.25
C ILE A 24 11.82 9.31 12.06
N PRO A 25 12.35 8.13 11.66
CA PRO A 25 13.53 7.56 12.30
C PRO A 25 14.72 8.51 12.24
N LYS A 26 15.37 8.75 13.38
CA LYS A 26 16.43 9.77 13.50
C LYS A 26 17.59 9.59 12.52
N HIS A 27 17.92 8.36 12.16
CA HIS A 27 19.02 8.07 11.23
C HIS A 27 18.69 8.42 9.76
N TYR A 28 17.42 8.69 9.44
CA TYR A 28 17.00 9.19 8.12
C TYR A 28 16.64 10.67 8.11
N ALA A 29 16.71 11.36 9.25
CA ALA A 29 16.26 12.75 9.36
C ALA A 29 17.05 13.72 8.48
N SER A 30 18.29 13.37 8.11
CA SER A 30 19.13 14.16 7.19
C SER A 30 19.04 13.72 5.73
N ASP A 31 18.45 12.54 5.46
CA ASP A 31 18.37 11.95 4.12
C ASP A 31 17.00 12.17 3.46
N LEU A 32 16.06 12.74 4.21
CA LEU A 32 14.69 12.99 3.77
C LEU A 32 14.42 14.49 3.72
N GLU A 33 13.62 14.93 2.76
CA GLU A 33 13.21 16.33 2.62
C GLU A 33 11.73 16.52 2.99
N ARG A 34 10.86 15.65 2.48
CA ARG A 34 9.41 15.69 2.66
C ARG A 34 8.83 14.28 2.67
N VAL A 35 7.68 14.11 3.31
CA VAL A 35 6.84 12.91 3.15
C VAL A 35 5.88 13.15 2.00
N TYR A 36 5.98 12.39 0.91
CA TYR A 36 5.09 12.54 -0.26
C TYR A 36 3.77 11.77 -0.10
N ILE A 37 3.84 10.55 0.42
CA ILE A 37 2.66 9.70 0.65
C ILE A 37 2.73 9.18 2.09
N PRO A 38 1.90 9.72 3.01
CA PRO A 38 1.78 9.21 4.36
C PRO A 38 1.42 7.72 4.41
N HIS A 39 1.99 6.99 5.35
CA HIS A 39 1.71 5.57 5.54
C HIS A 39 0.21 5.26 5.69
N GLY A 40 -0.55 6.12 6.38
CA GLY A 40 -2.00 5.99 6.50
C GLY A 40 -2.72 5.99 5.15
N LEU A 41 -2.35 6.90 4.23
CA LEU A 41 -2.96 6.95 2.89
C LEU A 41 -2.65 5.69 2.07
N ILE A 42 -1.44 5.13 2.22
CA ILE A 42 -1.06 3.87 1.58
C ILE A 42 -1.94 2.72 2.08
N LEU A 43 -2.15 2.64 3.40
CA LEU A 43 -3.01 1.61 4.01
C LEU A 43 -4.47 1.77 3.58
N ASP A 44 -5.03 2.97 3.62
CA ASP A 44 -6.41 3.23 3.25
C ASP A 44 -6.68 2.82 1.79
N ARG A 45 -5.76 3.18 0.88
CA ARG A 45 -5.92 2.81 -0.54
C ARG A 45 -5.71 1.32 -0.74
N THR A 46 -4.75 0.72 -0.06
CA THR A 46 -4.50 -0.74 -0.06
C THR A 46 -5.75 -1.51 0.36
N GLU A 47 -6.38 -1.11 1.47
CA GLU A 47 -7.57 -1.76 2.02
C GLU A 47 -8.75 -1.67 1.03
N ARG A 48 -8.92 -0.50 0.42
CA ARG A 48 -9.95 -0.30 -0.61
C ARG A 48 -9.67 -1.13 -1.88
N LEU A 49 -8.41 -1.17 -2.34
CA LEU A 49 -8.02 -1.99 -3.48
C LEU A 49 -8.26 -3.48 -3.22
N ALA A 50 -7.95 -3.97 -2.03
CA ALA A 50 -8.21 -5.36 -1.65
C ALA A 50 -9.71 -5.70 -1.73
N ARG A 51 -10.59 -4.81 -1.25
CA ARG A 51 -12.04 -4.98 -1.37
C ARG A 51 -12.53 -4.97 -2.82
N GLU A 52 -11.99 -4.06 -3.64
CA GLU A 52 -12.34 -3.95 -5.06
C GLU A 52 -11.94 -5.23 -5.81
N ILE A 53 -10.71 -5.73 -5.58
CA ILE A 53 -10.22 -7.00 -6.13
C ILE A 53 -11.10 -8.18 -5.68
N LEU A 54 -11.42 -8.28 -4.39
CA LEU A 54 -12.28 -9.36 -3.88
C LEU A 54 -13.69 -9.33 -4.50
N LYS A 55 -14.25 -8.14 -4.68
CA LYS A 55 -15.55 -7.94 -5.32
C LYS A 55 -15.51 -8.34 -6.80
N ASP A 56 -14.46 -7.96 -7.52
CA ASP A 56 -14.30 -8.26 -8.94
C ASP A 56 -14.02 -9.76 -9.20
N MET A 57 -13.35 -10.45 -8.27
CA MET A 57 -13.10 -11.89 -8.35
C MET A 57 -14.32 -12.75 -7.96
N GLY A 58 -15.48 -12.14 -7.67
CA GLY A 58 -16.73 -12.85 -7.42
C GLY A 58 -16.70 -13.81 -6.22
N GLY A 59 -15.78 -13.61 -5.26
CA GLY A 59 -15.62 -14.48 -4.10
C GLY A 59 -15.10 -15.88 -4.40
N SER A 60 -14.52 -16.12 -5.60
CA SER A 60 -13.96 -17.43 -5.93
C SER A 60 -12.66 -17.68 -5.13
N PRO A 61 -12.60 -18.72 -4.28
CA PRO A 61 -11.55 -18.87 -3.25
C PRO A 61 -10.18 -19.32 -3.79
N HIS A 62 -9.99 -19.40 -5.10
CA HIS A 62 -8.82 -20.00 -5.74
C HIS A 62 -7.78 -19.00 -6.28
N CYS A 63 -7.89 -17.70 -5.95
CA CYS A 63 -6.90 -16.71 -6.36
C CYS A 63 -6.00 -16.32 -5.18
N GLY A 64 -4.82 -16.96 -5.09
CA GLY A 64 -3.79 -16.61 -4.11
C GLY A 64 -2.99 -15.37 -4.51
N PRO A 65 -2.43 -14.61 -3.55
CA PRO A 65 -1.58 -13.46 -3.86
C PRO A 65 -0.29 -13.92 -4.55
N LEU A 66 0.00 -13.38 -5.72
CA LEU A 66 1.30 -13.54 -6.37
C LEU A 66 2.21 -12.37 -5.96
N CYS A 67 3.08 -12.60 -4.99
CA CYS A 67 4.01 -11.58 -4.51
C CYS A 67 5.30 -11.58 -5.33
N THR A 68 5.64 -10.45 -5.95
CA THR A 68 6.99 -10.23 -6.52
C THR A 68 7.94 -9.78 -5.41
N GLN A 69 9.17 -10.32 -5.44
CA GLN A 69 10.09 -10.20 -4.31
C GLN A 69 10.56 -8.74 -4.11
N ARG A 70 10.43 -8.24 -2.86
CA ARG A 70 11.04 -7.02 -2.25
C ARG A 70 10.25 -5.71 -2.20
N GLY A 71 9.01 -5.62 -2.70
CA GLY A 71 8.25 -4.34 -2.63
C GLY A 71 6.86 -4.42 -1.98
N LEU A 72 6.25 -5.59 -1.93
CA LEU A 72 4.80 -5.74 -1.70
C LEU A 72 4.43 -6.28 -0.32
N GLN A 73 5.29 -6.07 0.67
CA GLN A 73 5.09 -6.58 2.03
C GLN A 73 3.82 -6.02 2.68
N VAL A 74 3.44 -4.78 2.34
CA VAL A 74 2.26 -4.11 2.91
C VAL A 74 0.93 -4.78 2.51
N LEU A 75 0.88 -5.45 1.36
CA LEU A 75 -0.33 -6.14 0.90
C LEU A 75 -0.46 -7.55 1.49
N CYS A 76 0.67 -8.20 1.74
CA CYS A 76 0.73 -9.57 2.21
C CYS A 76 1.04 -9.52 3.72
N GLY A 77 0.01 -9.31 4.54
CA GLY A 77 0.17 -9.31 6.00
C GLY A 77 0.82 -10.61 6.52
N PRO A 78 1.19 -10.69 7.81
CA PRO A 78 1.89 -11.85 8.39
C PRO A 78 1.10 -13.18 8.40
N ALA A 79 -0.09 -13.24 7.78
CA ALA A 79 -0.86 -14.46 7.65
C ALA A 79 -0.54 -15.19 6.34
N GLY A 80 0.27 -16.25 6.40
CA GLY A 80 0.35 -17.20 5.28
C GLY A 80 1.53 -18.17 5.24
N LEU A 81 2.66 -17.88 5.87
CA LEU A 81 3.73 -18.89 6.05
C LEU A 81 3.43 -19.82 7.23
N HIS A 82 2.21 -20.35 7.32
CA HIS A 82 1.99 -21.60 8.04
C HIS A 82 2.16 -22.74 7.03
N GLN A 83 3.42 -23.10 6.80
CA GLN A 83 3.74 -24.44 6.33
C GLN A 83 3.22 -25.38 7.42
N SER A 84 2.09 -26.06 7.14
CA SER A 84 1.74 -27.28 7.87
C SER A 84 2.79 -28.36 7.53
N PRO A 85 3.09 -29.26 8.48
CA PRO A 85 4.24 -30.16 8.43
C PRO A 85 4.22 -31.14 7.25
#